data_AF-A0A1M4E231-F1
#
_entry.id   AF-A0A1M4E231-F1
#
_cell.length_a   1.000
_cell.length_b   1.000
_cell.length_c   1.000
_cell.angle_alpha   90.00
_cell.angle_beta   90.00
_cell.angle_gamma   90.00
#
_symmetry.space_group_name_H-M   'P 1'
#
loop_
_entity.id
_entity.type
_entity.pdbx_description
1 polymer ?
#
loop_
_entity_poly.entity_id
_entity_poly.type
_entity_poly.pdbx_seq_one_letter_code
_entity_poly.pdbx_strand_id
1 'polypeptide(L)' 'MEEWPDGEWKVRMLTGASSTKNYRCPGCDQEIRSGQPHLVAWPNWPGGDEERRHWHQTCWRKRLDRGPGRTRY' A
#
# COMPACT_ATOMS: atom_id res chain seq x y z
N MET A 1 0.33 5.47 15.59
CA MET A 1 -0.44 4.24 15.32
C MET A 1 -1.73 4.71 14.68
N GLU A 2 -2.00 4.34 13.44
CA GLU A 2 -3.27 4.69 12.80
C GLU A 2 -4.16 3.45 12.90
N GLU A 3 -5.22 3.53 13.70
CA GLU A 3 -6.29 2.52 13.73
C GLU A 3 -7.06 2.64 12.42
N TRP A 4 -6.98 1.60 11.59
CA TRP A 4 -7.78 1.48 10.38
C TRP A 4 -8.92 0.48 10.65
N PRO A 5 -10.07 0.58 9.96
CA PRO A 5 -11.23 -0.31 10.14
C PRO A 5 -10.96 -1.82 10.01
N ASP A 6 -9.82 -2.17 9.41
CA ASP A 6 -9.37 -3.52 9.08
C ASP A 6 -8.25 -4.02 10.04
N GLY A 7 -7.95 -3.24 11.09
CA GLY A 7 -6.92 -3.54 12.08
C GLY A 7 -5.86 -2.44 12.21
N GLU A 8 -4.84 -2.69 13.03
CA GLU A 8 -3.70 -1.80 13.13
C GLU A 8 -2.74 -2.02 11.96
N TRP A 9 -2.53 -0.96 11.19
CA TRP A 9 -1.60 -0.95 10.05
C TRP A 9 -0.52 0.10 10.30
N LYS A 10 0.73 -0.26 10.03
CA LYS A 10 1.82 0.72 9.94
C LYS A 10 1.89 1.22 8.51
N VAL A 11 1.89 2.54 8.36
CA VAL A 11 1.97 3.22 7.06
C VAL A 11 3.17 4.15 7.08
N ARG A 12 3.98 4.09 6.04
CA ARG A 12 5.10 5.02 5.84
C ARG A 12 5.04 5.61 4.45
N MET A 13 4.98 6.94 4.37
CA MET A 13 5.10 7.66 3.10
C MET A 13 6.55 7.65 2.64
N LEU A 14 6.75 7.34 1.36
CA LEU A 14 8.05 7.37 0.69
C LEU A 14 8.02 8.49 -0.34
N THR A 15 9.02 9.36 -0.26
CA THR A 15 9.25 10.37 -1.29
C THR A 15 9.76 9.68 -2.55
N GLY A 16 9.50 10.28 -3.72
CA GLY A 16 9.94 9.74 -5.00
C GLY A 16 11.44 9.41 -5.05
N ALA A 17 12.25 10.25 -4.39
CA ALA A 17 13.70 10.07 -4.28
C ALA A 17 14.12 8.80 -3.53
N SER A 18 13.29 8.27 -2.63
CA SER A 18 13.57 7.04 -1.90
C SER A 18 13.19 5.77 -2.68
N SER A 19 12.51 5.91 -3.83
CA SER A 19 12.07 4.79 -4.65
C SER A 19 13.07 4.54 -5.77
N THR A 20 14.00 3.63 -5.52
CA THR A 20 15.03 3.23 -6.51
C THR A 20 14.61 2.03 -7.35
N LYS A 21 13.47 1.39 -7.02
CA LYS A 21 12.94 0.21 -7.71
C LYS A 21 11.47 0.42 -8.08
N ASN A 22 11.05 -0.28 -9.14
CA ASN A 22 9.65 -0.35 -9.54
C ASN A 22 8.93 -1.37 -8.64
N TYR A 23 7.77 -1.01 -8.12
CA TYR A 23 6.95 -1.90 -7.30
C TYR A 23 5.54 -2.03 -7.88
N ARG A 24 4.85 -3.14 -7.60
CA ARG A 24 3.47 -3.33 -8.07
C ARG A 24 2.47 -2.94 -6.98
N CYS A 25 1.51 -2.09 -7.32
CA CYS A 25 0.45 -1.69 -6.39
C CYS A 25 -0.68 -2.72 -6.39
N PRO A 26 -0.99 -3.37 -5.25
CA PRO A 26 -2.04 -4.40 -5.19
C PRO A 26 -3.47 -3.87 -5.37
N GLY A 27 -3.70 -2.57 -5.19
CA GLY A 27 -5.05 -1.98 -5.31
C GLY A 27 -5.47 -1.58 -6.73
N CYS A 28 -4.51 -1.45 -7.65
CA CYS A 28 -4.79 -1.13 -9.06
C CYS A 28 -3.99 -1.99 -10.04
N ASP A 29 -3.15 -2.90 -9.52
CA ASP A 29 -2.27 -3.76 -10.28
C ASP A 29 -1.21 -3.04 -11.15
N GLN A 30 -1.11 -1.71 -11.04
CA GLN A 30 -0.16 -0.89 -11.79
C GLN A 30 1.20 -0.78 -11.12
N GLU A 31 2.23 -0.54 -11.94
CA GLU A 31 3.59 -0.29 -11.48
C GLU A 31 3.77 1.13 -10.92
N ILE A 32 4.28 1.20 -9.71
CA ILE A 32 4.83 2.40 -9.06
C ILE A 32 6.25 2.57 -9.58
N ARG A 33 6.45 3.57 -10.44
CA ARG A 33 7.78 3.89 -10.99
C ARG A 33 8.71 4.46 -9.91
N SER A 34 10.02 4.25 -10.09
CA SER A 34 11.03 4.99 -9.35
C SER A 34 10.85 6.50 -9.52
N GLY A 35 11.08 7.29 -8.48
CA GLY A 35 10.79 8.72 -8.51
C GLY A 35 9.33 9.10 -8.21
N GLN A 36 8.38 8.16 -8.17
CA GLN A 36 6.99 8.47 -7.84
C GLN A 36 6.76 8.44 -6.32
N PRO A 37 6.19 9.51 -5.71
CA PRO A 37 5.74 9.48 -4.32
C PRO A 37 4.67 8.40 -4.12
N HIS A 38 4.91 7.54 -3.14
CA HIS A 38 4.04 6.41 -2.83
C HIS A 38 4.14 6.09 -1.34
N LEU A 39 3.44 5.07 -0.87
CA LEU A 39 3.53 4.64 0.53
C LEU A 39 3.75 3.14 0.63
N VAL A 40 4.36 2.73 1.72
CA VAL A 40 4.49 1.33 2.10
C VAL A 40 3.63 1.09 3.33
N ALA A 41 2.81 0.05 3.27
CA ALA A 41 1.91 -0.31 4.35
C ALA A 41 2.04 -1.80 4.68
N TRP A 42 2.00 -2.11 5.97
CA TRP A 42 2.14 -3.46 6.49
C TRP A 42 1.38 -3.62 7.81
N PRO A 43 0.96 -4.83 8.15
CA PRO A 43 0.18 -5.05 9.36
C PRO A 43 1.05 -4.89 10.62
N ASN A 44 0.45 -4.41 11.71
CA ASN A 44 1.15 -4.02 12.94
C ASN A 44 1.47 -5.19 13.90
N TRP A 45 1.27 -6.44 13.50
CA TRP A 45 1.60 -7.61 14.33
C TRP A 45 3.09 -8.01 14.20
N PRO A 46 3.67 -8.69 15.21
CA PRO A 46 5.08 -9.10 15.20
C PRO A 46 5.39 -10.09 14.05
N GLY A 47 6.20 -9.67 13.08
CA GLY A 47 6.49 -10.41 11.83
C GLY A 47 5.77 -9.83 10.60
N GLY A 48 4.80 -8.94 10.80
CA GLY A 48 4.07 -8.28 9.72
C GLY A 48 4.92 -7.33 8.88
N ASP A 49 6.13 -6.98 9.33
CA ASP A 49 7.04 -6.13 8.59
C ASP A 49 7.67 -6.84 7.38
N GLU A 50 7.61 -8.16 7.30
CA GLU A 50 8.01 -8.90 6.09
C GLU A 50 6.96 -8.76 4.98
N GLU A 51 5.70 -8.50 5.33
CA GLU A 51 4.58 -8.29 4.41
C GLU A 51 4.40 -6.83 3.98
N ARG A 52 5.50 -6.08 3.87
CA ARG A 52 5.49 -4.70 3.37
C ARG A 52 5.02 -4.61 1.93
N ARG A 53 3.85 -4.01 1.72
CA ARG A 53 3.26 -3.78 0.39
C ARG A 53 3.34 -2.31 0.00
N HIS A 54 3.67 -2.06 -1.26
CA HIS A 54 3.78 -0.71 -1.81
C HIS A 54 2.47 -0.31 -2.48
N TRP A 55 1.97 0.87 -2.17
CA TRP A 55 0.71 1.39 -2.68
C TRP A 55 0.88 2.82 -3.18
N HIS A 56 0.13 3.16 -4.22
CA HIS A 56 -0.15 4.56 -4.52
C HIS A 56 -0.93 5.18 -3.36
N GLN A 57 -0.68 6.47 -3.05
CA GLN A 57 -1.40 7.18 -1.98
C GLN A 57 -2.93 7.09 -2.15
N THR A 58 -3.42 7.29 -3.38
CA THR A 58 -4.84 7.21 -3.70
C THR A 58 -5.38 5.78 -3.58
N CYS A 59 -4.59 4.78 -3.96
CA CYS A 59 -5.02 3.38 -3.89
C CYS A 59 -5.12 2.89 -2.45
N TRP A 60 -4.18 3.29 -1.60
CA TRP A 60 -4.24 2.98 -0.17
C TRP A 60 -5.48 3.58 0.51
N ARG A 61 -5.76 4.87 0.27
CA ARG A 61 -6.94 5.54 0.82
C ARG A 61 -8.25 4.89 0.38
N LYS A 62 -8.28 4.34 -0.84
CA LYS A 62 -9.45 3.64 -1.40
C LYS A 62 -9.39 2.11 -1.22
N ARG A 63 -8.45 1.55 -0.43
CA ARG A 63 -8.30 0.09 -0.34
C ARG A 63 -9.50 -0.62 0.29
N LEU A 64 -10.20 0.05 1.20
CA LEU A 64 -11.39 -0.47 1.87
C LEU A 64 -12.62 -0.42 0.96
N ASP A 65 -12.69 0.62 0.12
CA ASP A 65 -13.70 0.75 -0.95
C ASP A 65 -13.44 -0.26 -2.08
N ARG A 66 -12.16 -0.51 -2.37
CA ARG A 66 -11.65 -1.46 -3.36
C ARG A 66 -11.26 -2.80 -2.71
N GLY A 67 -12.10 -3.30 -1.79
CA GLY A 67 -11.97 -4.66 -1.26
C GLY A 67 -11.79 -5.70 -2.38
N PRO A 68 -11.18 -6.87 -2.08
CA PRO A 68 -10.82 -7.88 -3.08
C PRO A 68 -12.00 -8.09 -4.01
N GLY A 69 -11.76 -7.82 -5.30
CA GLY A 69 -12.80 -7.59 -6.27
C GLY A 69 -13.99 -8.53 -6.09
N ARG A 70 -15.14 -7.95 -5.78
CA ARG A 70 -16.37 -8.42 -6.40
C ARG A 70 -16.14 -8.24 -7.89
N THR A 71 -15.51 -9.26 -8.49
CA THR A 71 -15.56 -9.57 -9.91
C THR A 71 -16.98 -9.27 -10.31
N ARG A 72 -17.14 -8.19 -11.07
CA ARG A 72 -18.40 -7.86 -11.71
C ARG A 72 -18.49 -8.78 -12.91
N TYR A 73 -18.86 -10.02 -12.65
CA TYR A 73 -19.46 -10.90 -13.65
C TYR A 73 -20.96 -10.90 -13.42
#